data_AF-A0A972U3K2-F1
#
_entry.id   AF-A0A972U3K2-F1
#
_cell.length_a   1.000
_cell.length_b   1.000
_cell.length_c   1.000
_cell.angle_alpha   90.00
_cell.angle_beta   90.00
_cell.angle_gamma   90.00
#
_symmetry.space_group_name_H-M   'P 1'
#
loop_
_entity.id
_entity.type
_entity.pdbx_description
1 polymer ?
#
loop_
_entity_poly.entity_id
_entity_poly.type
_entity_poly.pdbx_seq_one_letter_code
_entity_poly.pdbx_strand_id
1 'polypeptide(L)' 'MPTSRPAPVEIEPELSELAAEYGVAVEYRDQLGVRQEVSRASVQLVLAAMGIDAGTTAACKRSLKKL' A
#
# COMPACT_ATOMS: atom_id res chain seq x y z
N MET A 1 -23.05 -3.86 12.20
CA MET A 1 -21.63 -4.08 11.82
C MET A 1 -20.90 -2.76 12.03
N PRO A 2 -19.87 -2.66 12.89
CA PRO A 2 -19.13 -1.43 13.03
C PRO A 2 -18.16 -1.33 11.85
N THR A 3 -18.51 -0.64 10.77
CA THR A 3 -17.52 -0.27 9.75
C THR A 3 -16.87 1.04 10.21
N SER A 4 -16.12 0.98 11.31
CA SER A 4 -15.18 2.05 11.64
C SER A 4 -14.10 1.97 10.58
N ARG A 5 -14.21 2.82 9.56
CA ARG A 5 -13.17 2.97 8.53
C ARG A 5 -11.93 3.44 9.28
N PRO A 6 -10.83 2.66 9.37
CA PRO A 6 -9.62 3.15 9.99
C PRO A 6 -9.23 4.45 9.29
N ALA A 7 -8.88 5.48 10.07
CA ALA A 7 -8.39 6.73 9.50
C ALA A 7 -7.26 6.41 8.52
N PRO A 8 -7.20 7.06 7.34
CA PRO A 8 -6.10 6.84 6.41
C PRO A 8 -4.80 7.11 7.14
N VAL A 9 -4.02 6.05 7.35
CA VAL A 9 -2.64 6.19 7.81
C VAL A 9 -1.86 6.53 6.56
N GLU A 10 -1.36 7.76 6.52
CA GLU A 10 -0.52 8.27 5.43
C GLU A 10 0.56 7.22 5.12
N ILE A 11 0.54 6.68 3.89
CA ILE A 11 1.47 5.64 3.48
C ILE A 11 2.86 6.25 3.40
N GLU A 12 3.84 5.58 4.00
CA GLU A 12 5.21 6.06 3.95
C GLU A 12 5.73 6.12 2.50
N PRO A 13 6.52 7.13 2.11
CA PRO A 13 6.95 7.31 0.72
C PRO A 13 7.57 6.07 0.10
N GLU A 14 8.37 5.32 0.87
CA GLU A 14 9.04 4.12 0.35
C GLU A 14 8.09 2.94 0.12
N LEU A 15 6.98 2.87 0.86
CA LEU A 15 5.94 1.87 0.60
C LEU A 15 5.10 2.28 -0.63
N SER A 16 4.83 3.57 -0.79
CA SER A 16 4.13 4.09 -1.97
C SER A 16 4.96 3.90 -3.25
N GLU A 17 6.26 4.16 -3.19
CA GLU A 17 7.18 3.99 -4.33
C GLU A 17 7.28 2.51 -4.72
N LEU A 18 7.44 1.62 -3.73
CA LEU A 18 7.44 0.18 -3.98
C LEU A 18 6.09 -0.30 -4.56
N ALA A 19 4.96 0.20 -4.05
CA ALA A 19 3.66 -0.15 -4.58
C ALA A 19 3.52 0.27 -6.05
N ALA A 20 3.96 1.48 -6.40
CA ALA A 20 3.93 1.98 -7.78
C ALA A 20 4.76 1.10 -8.73
N GLU A 21 5.96 0.69 -8.31
CA GLU A 21 6.87 -0.13 -9.13
C GLU A 21 6.27 -1.50 -9.48
N TYR A 22 5.47 -2.07 -8.57
CA TYR A 22 4.80 -3.36 -8.76
C TYR A 22 3.34 -3.23 -9.25
N GLY A 23 2.90 -2.02 -9.62
CA GLY A 23 1.56 -1.78 -10.15
C GLY A 23 0.42 -1.91 -9.12
N VAL A 24 0.73 -1.74 -7.84
CA VAL A 24 -0.23 -1.76 -6.74
C VAL A 24 -0.75 -0.35 -6.47
N ALA A 25 -2.06 -0.15 -6.64
CA ALA A 25 -2.68 1.14 -6.38
C ALA A 25 -2.76 1.44 -4.87
N VAL A 26 -2.35 2.65 -4.47
CA VAL A 26 -2.45 3.18 -3.10
C VAL A 26 -3.70 4.04 -2.88
N GLU A 27 -4.43 4.35 -3.95
CA GLU A 27 -5.68 5.07 -3.92
C GLU A 27 -6.59 4.64 -5.07
N TYR A 28 -7.90 4.85 -4.91
CA TYR A 28 -8.88 4.60 -5.95
C TYR A 28 -10.09 5.53 -5.79
N ARG A 29 -10.89 5.63 -6.85
CA ARG A 29 -12.26 6.15 -6.74
C ARG A 29 -13.22 5.00 -6.61
N ASP A 30 -14.07 5.03 -5.59
CA ASP A 30 -15.13 4.05 -5.45
C ASP A 30 -16.25 4.28 -6.48
N GLN A 31 -17.27 3.42 -6.45
CA GLN A 31 -18.40 3.46 -7.38
C GLN A 31 -19.24 4.75 -7.26
N LEU A 32 -19.09 5.50 -6.16
CA LEU A 32 -19.76 6.78 -5.95
C LEU A 32 -18.88 7.96 -6.37
N GLY A 33 -17.68 7.69 -6.91
CA GLY A 33 -16.72 8.70 -7.33
C GLY A 33 -15.90 9.30 -6.19
N VAL A 34 -16.02 8.77 -4.96
CA VAL A 34 -15.29 9.27 -3.80
C VAL A 34 -13.86 8.73 -3.83
N ARG A 35 -12.88 9.62 -3.66
CA ARG A 35 -11.46 9.23 -3.51
C ARG A 35 -11.27 8.51 -2.19
N GLN A 36 -10.67 7.33 -2.24
CA GLN A 36 -10.34 6.49 -1.11
C GLN A 36 -8.84 6.19 -1.14
N GLU A 37 -8.20 6.31 0.01
CA GLU A 37 -6.84 5.86 0.22
C GLU A 37 -6.86 4.41 0.71
N VAL A 38 -5.91 3.61 0.24
CA VAL A 38 -5.74 2.22 0.66
C VAL A 38 -4.96 2.21 1.97
N SER A 39 -5.37 1.36 2.91
CA SER A 39 -4.63 1.27 4.17
C SER A 39 -3.22 0.71 3.96
N ARG A 40 -2.24 1.19 4.74
CA ARG A 40 -0.88 0.64 4.77
C ARG A 40 -0.88 -0.90 4.86
N ALA A 41 -1.67 -1.47 5.77
CA ALA A 41 -1.75 -2.91 5.97
C ALA A 41 -2.23 -3.64 4.71
N SER A 42 -3.21 -3.08 3.99
CA SER A 42 -3.70 -3.66 2.74
C SER A 42 -2.63 -3.64 1.65
N VAL A 43 -1.90 -2.54 1.48
CA VAL A 43 -0.80 -2.44 0.50
C VAL A 43 0.29 -3.47 0.82
N GLN A 44 0.68 -3.58 2.09
CA GLN A 44 1.67 -4.58 2.53
C GLN A 44 1.21 -6.02 2.25
N LEU A 45 -0.07 -6.34 2.49
CA LEU A 45 -0.62 -7.66 2.21
C LEU A 45 -0.64 -8.00 0.72
N VAL A 46 -0.97 -7.03 -0.14
CA VAL A 46 -0.95 -7.22 -1.60
C VAL A 46 0.49 -7.46 -2.08
N LEU A 47 1.45 -6.63 -1.65
CA LEU A 47 2.86 -6.81 -1.98
C LEU A 47 3.39 -8.16 -1.48
N ALA A 48 3.03 -8.56 -0.26
CA ALA A 48 3.40 -9.86 0.29
C ALA A 48 2.80 -11.02 -0.52
N ALA A 49 1.55 -10.90 -1.01
CA ALA A 49 0.92 -11.89 -1.88
C ALA A 49 1.64 -12.02 -3.24
N MET A 50 2.34 -10.98 -3.68
CA MET A 50 3.23 -11.00 -4.84
C MET A 50 4.65 -11.50 -4.53
N GLY A 51 4.94 -11.88 -3.27
CA GLY A 51 6.25 -12.35 -2.82
C GLY A 51 7.24 -11.25 -2.47
N ILE A 52 6.78 -10.01 -2.27
CA ILE A 52 7.61 -8.83 -2.01
C ILE A 52 7.58 -8.50 -0.52
N ASP A 53 8.75 -8.39 0.11
CA ASP A 53 8.86 -7.97 1.51
C ASP A 53 8.67 -6.44 1.62
N ALA A 54 7.55 -6.04 2.21
CA ALA A 54 7.16 -4.65 2.48
C ALA A 54 6.81 -4.41 3.96
N GLY A 55 7.21 -5.30 4.87
CA GLY A 55 6.81 -5.24 6.28
C GLY A 55 7.36 -4.02 7.03
N THR A 56 8.45 -3.42 6.53
CA THR A 56 9.13 -2.27 7.14
C THR A 56 9.67 -1.33 6.05
N THR A 57 9.94 -0.07 6.39
CA THR A 57 10.62 0.88 5.49
C THR A 57 11.96 0.34 4.98
N ALA A 58 12.72 -0.34 5.84
CA ALA A 58 13.98 -0.96 5.45
C ALA A 58 13.78 -2.13 4.46
N ALA A 59 12.71 -2.91 4.62
CA ALA A 59 12.34 -3.94 3.65
C ALA A 59 11.97 -3.34 2.30
N CYS A 60 11.16 -2.27 2.29
CA CYS A 60 10.79 -1.60 1.04
C CYS A 60 12.03 -1.11 0.28
N LYS A 61 12.98 -0.45 0.97
CA LYS A 61 14.25 -0.01 0.38
C LYS A 61 15.10 -1.15 -0.16
N ARG A 62 15.09 -2.32 0.50
CA ARG A 62 15.82 -3.51 0.00
C ARG A 62 15.15 -4.08 -1.24
N SER A 63 13.82 -4.14 -1.27
CA SER A 63 13.04 -4.65 -2.40
C SER A 63 13.20 -3.74 -3.62
N LEU A 64 13.19 -2.40 -3.44
CA LEU A 64 13.47 -1.42 -4.50
C LEU A 64 14.88 -1.58 -5.10
N LYS A 65 15.89 -1.91 -4.29
CA LYS A 65 17.27 -2.11 -4.76
C LYS A 65 17.50 -3.40 -5.57
N LYS A 66 16.52 -4.31 -5.58
CA LYS A 66 16.62 -5.62 -6.26
C LYS A 66 15.99 -5.64 -7.65
N LEU A 67 15.30 -4.57 -8.03
CA LEU A 67 14.84 -4.31 -9.41
C LEU A 67 16.02 -3.85 -10.27
#